data_AF-A0A7S0HZE9-F1
#
_entry.id   AF-A0A7S0HZE9-F1
#
_cell.length_a   1.000
_cell.length_b   1.000
_cell.length_c   1.000
_cell.angle_alpha   90.00
_cell.angle_beta   90.00
_cell.angle_gamma   90.00
#
_symmetry.space_group_name_H-M   'P 1'
#
loop_
_entity.id
_entity.type
_entity.pdbx_description
1 polymer ?
#
loop_
_entity_poly.entity_id
_entity_poly.type
_entity_poly.pdbx_seq_one_letter_code
_entity_poly.pdbx_strand_id
1 'polypeptide(L)'
;KVLVRTMASNVPIDPGFPGNTSPQQTKCMDELLASVQDQIRTPIGEKLVTKMGGKDYFLCRLLRARNWDVAASAKLCQEIVKYREQHNLDFILGKVIGDQ
;
A
#
# COMPACT_ATOMS: atom_id res chain seq x y z
N LYS A 1 20.58 29.72 12.39
CA LYS A 1 19.59 29.27 11.38
C LYS A 1 20.22 28.12 10.60
N VAL A 2 19.90 26.88 10.95
CA VAL A 2 20.41 25.70 10.23
C VAL A 2 19.52 25.48 9.01
N LEU A 3 20.09 25.68 7.83
CA LEU A 3 19.43 25.40 6.55
C LEU A 3 19.41 23.88 6.38
N VAL A 4 18.28 23.23 6.71
CA VAL A 4 18.08 21.82 6.39
C VAL A 4 17.90 21.74 4.87
N ARG A 5 18.99 21.48 4.16
CA ARG A 5 18.95 21.11 2.74
C ARG A 5 18.26 19.76 2.65
N THR A 6 17.00 19.75 2.25
CA THR A 6 16.34 18.55 1.75
C THR A 6 17.11 18.09 0.53
N MET A 7 17.99 17.10 0.71
CA MET A 7 18.64 16.45 -0.43
C MET A 7 17.55 15.68 -1.16
N ALA A 8 17.08 16.20 -2.30
CA ALA A 8 16.37 15.39 -3.26
C ALA A 8 17.33 14.26 -3.63
N SER A 9 17.06 13.05 -3.16
CA SER A 9 17.86 11.89 -3.52
C SER A 9 17.67 11.69 -5.02
N ASN A 10 18.68 12.00 -5.84
CA ASN A 10 18.73 11.72 -7.28
C ASN A 10 18.81 10.21 -7.58
N VAL A 11 18.31 9.35 -6.69
CA VAL A 11 18.25 7.91 -6.88
C VAL A 11 17.09 7.64 -7.83
N PRO A 12 17.31 6.99 -8.99
CA PRO A 12 16.23 6.61 -9.88
C PRO A 12 15.22 5.74 -9.13
N ILE A 13 13.94 6.06 -9.26
CA ILE A 13 12.85 5.24 -8.73
C ILE A 13 12.75 3.99 -9.62
N ASP A 14 12.69 2.80 -9.04
CA ASP A 14 12.57 1.56 -9.81
C ASP A 14 11.26 1.50 -10.61
N PRO A 15 11.24 0.88 -11.81
CA PRO A 15 10.02 0.71 -12.58
C PRO A 15 8.93 -0.01 -11.78
N GLY A 16 7.70 0.50 -11.87
CA GLY A 16 6.56 -0.05 -11.16
C GLY A 16 6.41 0.39 -9.71
N PHE A 17 7.22 1.36 -9.26
CA PHE A 17 7.01 2.10 -8.02
C PHE A 17 6.26 3.41 -8.31
N PRO A 18 5.59 4.00 -7.30
CA PRO A 18 4.95 5.31 -7.46
C PRO A 18 5.93 6.36 -8.00
N GLY A 19 5.52 7.09 -9.03
CA GLY A 19 6.37 8.05 -9.73
C GLY A 19 7.22 7.47 -10.88
N ASN A 20 7.24 6.15 -11.07
CA ASN A 20 7.85 5.49 -12.23
C ASN A 20 7.00 4.31 -12.73
N THR A 21 5.73 4.58 -13.06
CA THR A 21 4.82 3.61 -13.69
C THR A 21 4.65 3.91 -15.18
N SER A 22 4.60 2.87 -16.01
CA SER A 22 4.21 3.01 -17.42
C SER A 22 2.71 3.31 -17.56
N PRO A 23 2.23 3.78 -18.72
CA PRO A 23 0.80 4.02 -18.93
C PRO A 23 -0.07 2.78 -18.69
N GLN A 24 0.41 1.60 -19.09
CA GLN A 24 -0.28 0.34 -18.84
C GLN A 24 -0.34 0.01 -17.34
N GLN A 25 0.75 0.27 -16.61
CA GLN A 25 0.80 0.07 -15.16
C GLN A 25 -0.15 1.02 -14.42
N THR A 26 -0.20 2.29 -14.82
CA THR A 26 -1.17 3.26 -14.29
C THR A 26 -2.60 2.79 -14.53
N LYS A 27 -2.91 2.26 -15.72
CA LYS A 27 -4.23 1.68 -16.00
C LYS A 27 -4.56 0.51 -15.06
N CYS A 28 -3.61 -0.40 -14.82
CA CYS A 28 -3.79 -1.48 -13.86
C CYS A 28 -4.00 -0.97 -12.42
N MET A 29 -3.38 0.15 -12.04
CA MET A 29 -3.62 0.77 -10.73
C MET A 29 -5.04 1.33 -10.62
N ASP A 30 -5.55 1.99 -11.66
CA ASP A 30 -6.91 2.52 -11.68
C ASP A 30 -7.96 1.40 -11.62
N GLU A 31 -7.77 0.35 -12.41
CA GLU A 31 -8.63 -0.85 -12.41
C GLU A 31 -8.60 -1.56 -11.06
N LEU A 32 -7.42 -1.75 -10.47
CA LEU A 32 -7.30 -2.35 -9.14
C LEU A 32 -7.97 -1.49 -8.08
N LEU A 33 -7.75 -0.17 -8.10
CA LEU A 33 -8.37 0.75 -7.15
C LEU A 33 -9.88 0.64 -7.19
N ALA A 34 -10.48 0.65 -8.38
CA ALA A 34 -11.91 0.46 -8.54
C ALA A 34 -12.39 -0.87 -7.94
N SER A 35 -11.62 -1.94 -8.11
CA SER A 35 -11.95 -3.27 -7.59
C SER A 35 -11.80 -3.43 -6.07
N VAL A 36 -10.90 -2.66 -5.42
CA VAL A 36 -10.59 -2.85 -4.00
C VAL A 36 -11.02 -1.67 -3.10
N GLN A 37 -11.71 -0.68 -3.67
CA GLN A 37 -12.05 0.57 -3.00
C GLN A 37 -12.79 0.35 -1.68
N ASP A 38 -13.72 -0.60 -1.65
CA ASP A 38 -14.52 -0.87 -0.46
C ASP A 38 -13.68 -1.50 0.66
N GLN A 39 -12.72 -2.38 0.31
CA GLN A 39 -11.82 -3.01 1.27
C GLN A 39 -10.86 -1.99 1.89
N ILE A 40 -10.31 -1.08 1.07
CA ILE A 40 -9.33 -0.10 1.56
C ILE A 40 -9.96 1.09 2.29
N ARG A 41 -11.29 1.28 2.20
CA ARG A 41 -12.06 2.29 2.97
C ARG A 41 -12.55 1.78 4.33
N THR A 42 -12.36 0.50 4.64
CA THR A 42 -12.61 0.00 6.00
C THR A 42 -11.59 0.58 6.98
N PRO A 43 -11.88 0.67 8.29
CA PRO A 43 -10.90 1.15 9.28
C PRO A 43 -9.58 0.37 9.29
N ILE A 44 -9.61 -0.93 8.96
CA ILE A 44 -8.42 -1.78 8.81
C ILE A 44 -7.68 -1.43 7.51
N GLY A 45 -8.42 -1.31 6.41
CA GLY A 45 -7.90 -0.92 5.11
C GLY A 45 -7.20 0.43 5.12
N GLU A 46 -7.82 1.45 5.71
CA GLU A 46 -7.25 2.81 5.79
C GLU A 46 -5.95 2.83 6.60
N LYS A 47 -5.93 2.14 7.74
CA LYS A 47 -4.71 1.97 8.56
C LYS A 47 -3.61 1.26 7.78
N LEU A 48 -3.95 0.20 7.05
CA LEU A 48 -3.01 -0.55 6.22
C LEU A 48 -2.42 0.35 5.13
N VAL A 49 -3.26 1.04 4.35
CA VAL A 49 -2.83 1.96 3.29
C VAL A 49 -1.90 3.04 3.84
N THR A 50 -2.26 3.64 4.97
CA THR A 50 -1.43 4.67 5.63
C THR A 50 -0.07 4.12 6.04
N LYS A 51 -0.03 2.96 6.71
CA LYS A 51 1.23 2.28 7.11
C LYS A 51 2.13 1.91 5.93
N MET A 52 1.54 1.69 4.75
CA MET A 52 2.28 1.30 3.54
C MET A 52 2.81 2.49 2.73
N GLY A 53 2.66 3.73 3.23
CA GLY A 53 3.12 4.94 2.54
C GLY A 53 2.08 5.57 1.62
N GLY A 54 0.79 5.22 1.81
CA GLY A 54 -0.32 5.76 1.04
C GLY A 54 -0.80 4.85 -0.08
N LYS A 55 -1.87 5.30 -0.75
CA LYS A 55 -2.66 4.52 -1.71
C LYS A 55 -1.81 4.00 -2.88
N ASP A 56 -1.01 4.87 -3.49
CA ASP A 56 -0.25 4.50 -4.70
C ASP A 56 0.82 3.46 -4.38
N TYR A 57 1.52 3.62 -3.25
CA TYR A 57 2.48 2.64 -2.76
C TYR A 57 1.82 1.29 -2.48
N PHE A 58 0.63 1.31 -1.87
CA PHE A 58 -0.12 0.10 -1.58
C PHE A 58 -0.52 -0.64 -2.87
N LEU A 59 -1.12 0.06 -3.84
CA LEU A 59 -1.55 -0.52 -5.12
C LEU A 59 -0.36 -1.06 -5.92
N CYS A 60 0.72 -0.28 -6.07
CA CYS A 60 1.93 -0.73 -6.75
C CYS A 60 2.53 -1.99 -6.10
N ARG A 61 2.50 -2.10 -4.77
CA ARG A 61 3.01 -3.28 -4.07
C ARG A 61 2.16 -4.52 -4.36
N LEU A 62 0.84 -4.40 -4.36
CA LEU A 62 -0.07 -5.50 -4.71
C LEU A 62 0.11 -5.96 -6.16
N LEU A 63 0.21 -5.00 -7.09
CA LEU A 63 0.38 -5.29 -8.52
C LEU A 63 1.73 -5.93 -8.81
N ARG A 64 2.82 -5.38 -8.27
CA ARG A 64 4.15 -5.99 -8.44
C ARG A 64 4.21 -7.41 -7.87
N ALA A 65 3.56 -7.67 -6.74
CA ALA A 65 3.50 -9.00 -6.15
C ALA A 65 2.75 -10.04 -7.00
N ARG A 66 1.98 -9.61 -8.01
CA ARG A 66 1.18 -10.46 -8.90
C ARG A 66 1.45 -10.18 -10.37
N ASN A 67 2.63 -9.67 -10.71
CA ASN A 67 3.04 -9.40 -12.09
C ASN A 67 2.03 -8.53 -12.87
N TRP A 68 1.45 -7.55 -12.19
CA TRP A 68 0.43 -6.63 -12.74
C TRP A 68 -0.89 -7.29 -13.14
N ASP A 69 -1.18 -8.50 -12.63
CA ASP A 69 -2.50 -9.12 -12.74
C ASP A 69 -3.48 -8.49 -11.74
N VAL A 70 -4.43 -7.70 -12.26
CA VAL A 70 -5.42 -6.96 -11.48
C VAL A 70 -6.31 -7.89 -10.66
N ALA A 71 -6.78 -9.00 -11.24
CA ALA A 71 -7.69 -9.91 -10.56
C ALA A 71 -6.98 -10.65 -9.41
N ALA A 72 -5.75 -11.11 -9.65
CA ALA A 72 -4.94 -11.74 -8.62
C ALA A 72 -4.55 -10.76 -7.50
N SER A 73 -4.26 -9.50 -7.83
CA SER A 73 -3.98 -8.44 -6.86
C SER A 73 -5.21 -8.06 -6.02
N ALA A 74 -6.40 -8.03 -6.62
CA ALA A 74 -7.64 -7.77 -5.91
C ALA A 74 -7.94 -8.88 -4.88
N LYS A 75 -7.78 -10.14 -5.29
CA LYS A 75 -7.91 -11.30 -4.39
C LYS A 75 -6.91 -11.21 -3.24
N LEU A 76 -5.65 -10.88 -3.52
CA LEU A 76 -4.63 -10.68 -2.48
C LEU A 76 -5.02 -9.57 -1.50
N CYS A 77 -5.57 -8.44 -1.99
CA CYS A 77 -6.04 -7.37 -1.11
C CYS A 77 -7.12 -7.86 -0.14
N GLN A 78 -8.10 -8.61 -0.65
CA GLN A 78 -9.17 -9.18 0.17
C GLN A 78 -8.64 -10.14 1.22
N GLU A 79 -7.71 -11.03 0.84
CA GLU A 79 -7.06 -11.97 1.76
C GLU A 79 -6.28 -11.25 2.87
N ILE A 80 -5.52 -10.20 2.52
CA ILE A 80 -4.77 -9.40 3.51
C ILE A 80 -5.73 -8.73 4.50
N VAL A 81 -6.75 -8.03 4.02
CA VAL A 81 -7.68 -7.31 4.90
C VAL A 81 -8.42 -8.29 5.82
N LYS A 82 -8.92 -9.40 5.27
CA LYS A 82 -9.59 -10.45 6.04
C LYS A 82 -8.66 -11.07 7.10
N TYR A 83 -7.43 -11.38 6.74
CA TYR A 83 -6.46 -11.96 7.67
C TYR A 83 -6.15 -10.99 8.83
N ARG A 84 -5.94 -9.70 8.52
CA ARG A 84 -5.68 -8.68 9.54
C ARG A 84 -6.85 -8.53 10.51
N GLU A 85 -8.07 -8.57 10.00
CA GLU A 85 -9.30 -8.53 10.79
C GLU A 85 -9.42 -9.75 11.71
N GLN A 86 -9.30 -10.96 11.15
CA GLN A 86 -9.42 -12.21 11.91
C GLN A 86 -8.38 -12.33 13.04
N HIS A 87 -7.17 -11.83 12.81
CA HIS A 87 -6.07 -11.96 13.75
C HIS A 87 -5.81 -10.70 14.57
N ASN A 88 -6.65 -9.66 14.46
CA ASN A 88 -6.50 -8.40 15.21
C ASN A 88 -5.09 -7.78 15.08
N LEU A 89 -4.45 -7.91 13.91
CA LEU A 89 -3.04 -7.52 13.72
C LEU A 89 -2.79 -6.02 13.88
N ASP A 90 -3.85 -5.21 13.79
CA ASP A 90 -3.77 -3.77 13.99
C ASP A 90 -3.65 -3.35 15.46
N PHE A 91 -3.82 -4.27 16.42
CA PHE A 91 -3.66 -4.04 17.85
C PHE A 91 -2.31 -4.54 18.43
N ILE A 92 -1.51 -5.26 17.63
CA ILE A 92 -0.24 -5.87 18.13
C ILE A 92 0.75 -4.81 18.61
N LEU A 93 0.82 -3.64 17.98
CA LEU A 93 1.72 -2.56 18.41
C LEU A 93 1.21 -1.77 19.64
N GLY A 94 -0.09 -1.88 19.98
CA GLY A 94 -0.65 -1.26 21.18
C GLY A 94 -0.30 -2.01 22.47
N LYS A 95 0.01 -3.32 22.37
CA LYS A 95 0.38 -4.15 23.52
C LYS A 95 1.86 -4.05 23.92
N VAL A 96 2.72 -3.53 23.06
CA VAL A 96 4.17 -3.47 23.32
C VAL A 96 4.59 -2.15 23.97
N ILE A 97 3.74 -1.11 23.94
CA ILE A 97 4.03 0.22 24.50
C ILE A 97 3.19 0.50 25.78
N GLY A 98 2.44 -0.49 26.27
CA GLY A 98 1.51 -0.33 27.39
C GLY A 98 1.96 -0.88 28.75
N ASP A 99 3.18 -1.43 28.85
CA ASP A 99 3.77 -1.92 30.11
C ASP A 99 5.18 -1.32 30.30
N GLN A 100 5.26 0.01 30.46
CA GLN A 100 6.38 0.70 31.13
C GLN A 100 5.86 1.91 31.92
#